data_AF-A0A925DQJ1-F1
#
_entry.id   AF-A0A925DQJ1-F1
#
_cell.length_a   1.000
_cell.length_b   1.000
_cell.length_c   1.000
_cell.angle_alpha   90.00
_cell.angle_beta   90.00
_cell.angle_gamma   90.00
#
_symmetry.space_group_name_H-M   'P 1'
#
loop_
_entity.id
_entity.type
_entity.pdbx_description
1 polymer ?
#
loop_
_entity_poly.entity_id
_entity_poly.type
_entity_poly.pdbx_seq_one_letter_code
_entity_poly.pdbx_strand_id
1 'polypeptide(L)' 'MKELKLQLSIAEANTIIKALGNLPYTQVHELIAKIHSQATAQLTAENGNGTSMENGKINSETVVN' A
#
# COMPACT_ATOMS: atom_id res chain seq x y z
N MET A 1 0.20 14.32 16.96
CA MET A 1 1.62 14.10 16.56
C MET A 1 1.70 14.28 15.04
N LYS A 2 2.81 14.79 14.50
CA LYS A 2 2.99 14.92 13.04
C LYS A 2 3.39 13.56 12.46
N GLU A 3 2.71 13.13 11.41
CA GLU A 3 3.05 11.90 10.68
C GLU A 3 4.15 12.19 9.66
N LEU A 4 5.17 11.32 9.62
CA LEU A 4 6.24 11.36 8.62
C LEU A 4 6.05 10.15 7.68
N LYS A 5 5.88 10.41 6.38
CA LYS A 5 5.87 9.37 5.35
C LYS A 5 7.29 9.17 4.83
N LEU A 6 7.82 7.96 4.99
CA LEU A 6 9.12 7.55 4.46
C LEU A 6 8.88 6.70 3.20
N GLN A 7 9.49 7.09 2.08
CA GLN A 7 9.58 6.24 0.90
C GLN A 7 10.90 5.47 1.00
N LEU A 8 10.80 4.16 1.11
CA LEU A 8 11.94 3.25 1.29
C LEU A 8 11.79 2.12 0.29
N SER A 9 12.90 1.66 -0.28
CA SER A 9 12.94 0.40 -1.03
C SER A 9 12.83 -0.79 -0.08
N ILE A 10 12.47 -1.96 -0.64
CA ILE A 10 12.41 -3.22 0.11
C ILE A 10 13.79 -3.55 0.75
N ALA A 11 14.89 -3.23 0.08
CA ALA A 11 16.24 -3.47 0.60
C ALA A 11 16.56 -2.61 1.83
N GLU A 12 16.19 -1.33 1.78
CA GLU A 12 16.36 -0.39 2.90
C GLU A 12 15.46 -0.78 4.08
N ALA A 13 14.20 -1.14 3.81
CA ALA A 13 13.28 -1.62 4.84
C ALA A 13 13.81 -2.86 5.57
N ASN A 14 14.33 -3.84 4.82
CA ASN A 14 14.95 -5.04 5.41
C ASN A 14 16.17 -4.70 6.27
N THR A 15 16.98 -3.72 5.86
CA THR A 15 18.15 -3.29 6.62
C THR A 15 17.73 -2.63 7.94
N ILE A 16 16.70 -1.78 7.90
CA ILE A 16 16.12 -1.15 9.09
C ILE A 16 15.55 -2.21 10.03
N ILE A 17 14.76 -3.16 9.52
CA ILE A 17 14.18 -4.23 10.35
C ILE A 17 15.30 -5.05 11.03
N LYS A 18 16.37 -5.39 10.30
CA LYS A 18 17.54 -6.08 10.89
C LYS A 18 18.21 -5.25 11.98
N ALA A 19 18.39 -3.95 11.77
CA ALA A 19 18.96 -3.05 12.77
C ALA A 19 18.07 -2.93 14.02
N LEU A 20 16.74 -2.83 13.83
CA LEU A 20 15.76 -2.80 14.92
C LEU A 20 15.69 -4.11 15.70
N GLY A 21 15.95 -5.25 15.04
CA GLY A 21 16.03 -6.56 15.69
C GLY A 21 17.15 -6.69 16.73
N ASN A 22 18.13 -5.78 16.72
CA ASN A 22 19.20 -5.72 17.73
C ASN A 22 18.80 -4.91 18.98
N LEU A 23 17.61 -4.31 19.00
CA LEU A 23 17.08 -3.53 20.12
C LEU A 23 16.01 -4.31 20.90
N PRO A 24 15.70 -3.92 22.15
CA PRO A 24 14.64 -4.57 22.93
C PRO A 24 13.28 -4.49 22.22
N TYR A 25 12.57 -5.62 22.15
CA TYR A 25 11.29 -5.76 21.45
C TYR A 25 10.26 -4.68 21.87
N THR A 26 10.20 -4.34 23.16
CA THR A 26 9.30 -3.33 23.73
C THR A 26 9.47 -1.93 23.12
N GLN A 27 10.61 -1.63 22.50
CA GLN A 27 10.87 -0.34 21.87
C GLN A 27 10.59 -0.36 20.36
N VAL A 28 10.68 -1.53 19.72
CA VAL A 28 10.67 -1.64 18.25
C VAL A 28 9.40 -2.27 17.67
N HIS A 29 8.60 -2.96 18.47
CA HIS A 29 7.44 -3.71 17.96
C HIS A 29 6.44 -2.82 17.20
N GLU A 30 6.15 -1.61 17.69
CA GLU A 30 5.24 -0.68 17.00
C GLU A 30 5.81 -0.18 15.68
N LEU A 31 7.13 0.06 15.63
CA LEU A 31 7.81 0.56 14.44
C LEU A 31 7.84 -0.52 13.36
N ILE A 32 8.17 -1.75 13.74
CA ILE A 32 8.15 -2.91 12.84
C ILE A 32 6.73 -3.15 12.31
N ALA A 33 5.71 -3.09 13.17
CA ALA A 33 4.32 -3.25 12.75
C ALA A 33 3.89 -2.19 11.72
N LYS A 34 4.30 -0.92 11.91
CA LYS A 34 4.03 0.17 10.96
C LYS A 34 4.72 -0.03 9.61
N ILE A 35 5.97 -0.48 9.61
CA ILE A 35 6.72 -0.78 8.37
C ILE A 35 6.04 -1.93 7.63
N HIS A 36 5.66 -3.00 8.35
CA HIS A 36 5.00 -4.16 7.75
C HIS A 36 3.63 -3.81 7.14
N SER A 37 2.84 -3.00 7.83
CA SER A 37 1.55 -2.51 7.33
C SER A 37 1.70 -1.69 6.04
N GLN A 38 2.72 -0.83 5.95
CA GLN A 38 3.00 -0.04 4.75
C GLN A 38 3.45 -0.92 3.58
N ALA A 39 4.28 -1.95 3.83
CA ALA A 39 4.72 -2.89 2.81
C ALA A 39 3.55 -3.69 2.23
N THR A 40 2.66 -4.22 3.08
CA THR A 40 1.47 -4.97 2.62
C THR A 40 0.51 -4.10 1.82
N ALA A 41 0.33 -2.83 2.20
CA ALA A 41 -0.51 -1.88 1.47
C ALA A 41 0.03 -1.61 0.06
N GLN A 42 1.36 -1.51 -0.10
CA GLN A 42 2.00 -1.36 -1.41
C GLN A 42 1.81 -2.63 -2.26
N LEU A 43 2.07 -3.82 -1.69
CA LEU A 43 1.90 -5.11 -2.38
C LEU A 43 0.46 -5.39 -2.84
N THR A 44 -0.53 -4.87 -2.10
CA THR A 44 -1.94 -4.98 -2.45
C THR A 44 -2.31 -4.00 -3.56
N ALA A 45 -1.75 -2.78 -3.53
CA ALA A 45 -2.02 -1.75 -4.53
C ALA A 45 -1.47 -2.13 -5.92
N GLU A 46 -0.31 -2.79 -5.98
CA GLU A 46 0.27 -3.29 -7.23
C GLU A 46 -0.51 -4.47 -7.85
N ASN A 47 -1.31 -5.21 -7.08
CA ASN A 47 -2.21 -6.26 -7.58
C ASN A 47 -3.63 -5.75 -7.91
N GLY A 48 -3.99 -4.52 -7.55
CA GLY A 48 -5.34 -3.95 -7.71
C GLY A 48 -5.61 -3.27 -9.05
N ASN A 49 -4.63 -3.19 -9.95
CA ASN A 49 -4.79 -2.48 -11.22
C ASN A 49 -5.17 -3.46 -12.36
N GLY A 50 -6.39 -3.99 -12.29
CA GLY A 50 -6.98 -4.82 -13.32
C GLY A 50 -8.50 -4.81 -13.25
N THR A 51 -9.13 -4.08 -14.19
CA THR A 51 -10.57 -4.07 -14.51
C THR A 51 -11.52 -3.37 -13.52
N SER A 52 -11.48 -2.03 -13.50
CA SER A 52 -12.74 -1.27 -13.41
C SER A 52 -13.39 -1.33 -14.79
N MET A 53 -14.32 -2.27 -14.98
CA MET A 53 -15.16 -2.33 -16.17
C MET A 53 -16.02 -1.05 -16.24
N GLU A 54 -15.71 -0.22 -17.23
CA GLU A 54 -16.59 0.81 -17.76
C GLU A 54 -17.82 0.10 -18.36
N ASN A 55 -18.98 0.21 -17.71
CA ASN A 55 -20.23 -0.17 -18.35
C ASN A 55 -20.92 1.11 -18.84
N GLY A 56 -20.84 1.28 -20.16
CA GLY A 56 -21.38 2.41 -20.89
C GLY A 56 -22.86 2.61 -20.64
N LYS A 57 -23.23 3.85 -20.28
CA LYS A 57 -24.59 4.36 -20.44
C LYS A 57 -24.97 4.24 -21.92
N ILE A 58 -25.74 3.23 -22.30
CA ILE A 58 -26.48 3.27 -23.57
C ILE A 58 -27.75 4.12 -23.36
N ASN A 59 -27.63 5.38 -23.75
CA ASN A 59 -28.71 6.32 -23.96
C ASN A 59 -29.63 5.81 -25.08
N SER A 60 -30.83 5.37 -24.70
CA SER A 60 -31.94 5.06 -25.62
C SER A 60 -32.57 6.36 -26.11
N GLU A 61 -32.01 6.96 -27.18
CA GLU A 61 -32.69 8.04 -27.90
C GLU A 61 -32.55 7.83 -29.41
N THR A 62 -33.70 7.74 -30.07
CA THR A 62 -33.95 7.96 -31.51
C THR A 62 -33.44 6.91 -32.50
N VAL A 63 -34.36 6.04 -32.93
CA VAL A 63 -34.56 5.81 -34.37
C VAL A 63 -36.07 5.75 -34.66
N VAL A 64 -36.53 6.83 -35.28
CA VAL A 64 -37.76 6.89 -36.05
C VAL A 64 -37.56 5.98 -37.26
N ASN A 65 -38.47 5.04 -37.50
CA ASN A 65 -38.85 4.64 -38.85
C ASN A 65 -40.21 3.93 -38.85
#